data_AF-A0A969HE83-F1
#
_entry.id   AF-A0A969HE83-F1
#
_cell.length_a   1.000
_cell.length_b   1.000
_cell.length_c   1.000
_cell.angle_alpha   90.00
_cell.angle_beta   90.00
_cell.angle_gamma   90.00
#
_symmetry.space_group_name_H-M   'P 1'
#
loop_
_entity.id
_entity.type
_entity.pdbx_description
1 polymer ?
#
loop_
_entity_poly.entity_id
_entity_poly.type
_entity_poly.pdbx_seq_one_letter_code
_entity_poly.pdbx_strand_id
1 'polypeptide(L)'
;MPAGYTPVEANFANQVNLLGYVLPTRRVEPGGGLPLTLYWQSLAPVLPDLHTSAVLLDAKQQPYGSVDRYPSGFYSPILWALNEVVGDSFAVPVRADAPPGVYFLHVSQYQSVNEQPQSLKLIEVGQPVEASAVVIGPFKVGGPPPGVTLAEAAPQIPLNQSFGAQITLLGYDRAIDEVGE
;
A
#
# COMPACT_ATOMS: atom_id res chain seq x y z
N MET A 1 -9.39 -17.95 8.14
CA MET A 1 -8.50 -16.82 7.81
C MET A 1 -7.78 -16.35 9.08
N PRO A 2 -6.53 -15.89 8.98
CA PRO A 2 -5.77 -15.39 10.12
C PRO A 2 -6.35 -14.06 10.65
N ALA A 3 -6.06 -13.75 11.92
CA ALA A 3 -6.46 -12.47 12.51
C ALA A 3 -5.79 -11.29 11.76
N GLY A 4 -6.53 -10.20 11.56
CA GLY A 4 -6.04 -9.02 10.84
C GLY A 4 -5.99 -9.17 9.32
N TYR A 5 -6.55 -10.26 8.77
CA TYR A 5 -6.68 -10.46 7.33
C TYR A 5 -7.64 -9.44 6.69
N THR A 6 -7.18 -8.81 5.60
CA THR A 6 -8.00 -7.93 4.76
C THR A 6 -8.12 -8.54 3.36
N PRO A 7 -9.34 -8.81 2.86
CA PRO A 7 -9.54 -9.34 1.52
C PRO A 7 -9.24 -8.28 0.45
N VAL A 8 -8.79 -8.74 -0.72
CA VAL A 8 -8.55 -7.92 -1.92
C VAL A 8 -9.23 -8.53 -3.14
N GLU A 9 -9.00 -9.82 -3.40
CA GLU A 9 -9.47 -10.52 -4.61
C GLU A 9 -8.98 -9.84 -5.91
N ALA A 10 -7.68 -9.97 -6.22
CA ALA A 10 -7.10 -9.43 -7.45
C ALA A 10 -6.46 -10.53 -8.30
N ASN A 11 -6.94 -10.68 -9.53
CA ASN A 11 -6.45 -11.68 -10.48
C ASN A 11 -5.40 -11.08 -11.41
N PHE A 12 -4.18 -11.64 -11.36
CA PHE A 12 -3.08 -11.29 -12.26
C PHE A 12 -3.03 -12.28 -13.42
N ALA A 13 -3.44 -11.82 -14.62
CA ALA A 13 -3.34 -12.52 -15.89
C ALA A 13 -3.92 -13.96 -15.91
N ASN A 14 -4.90 -14.29 -15.07
CA ASN A 14 -5.43 -15.64 -14.83
C ASN A 14 -4.37 -16.66 -14.38
N GLN A 15 -3.25 -16.19 -13.85
CA GLN A 15 -2.12 -17.01 -13.42
C GLN A 15 -2.05 -17.12 -11.90
N VAL A 16 -2.24 -16.00 -11.20
CA VAL A 16 -2.17 -15.93 -9.74
C VAL A 16 -3.16 -14.91 -9.19
N ASN A 17 -3.83 -15.26 -8.10
CA ASN A 17 -4.71 -14.37 -7.37
C ASN A 17 -4.02 -13.84 -6.11
N LEU A 18 -4.12 -12.54 -5.85
CA LEU A 18 -3.94 -11.99 -4.51
C LEU A 18 -5.27 -12.06 -3.78
N LEU A 19 -5.41 -13.02 -2.87
CA LEU A 19 -6.64 -13.16 -2.08
C LEU A 19 -6.78 -12.02 -1.07
N GLY A 20 -5.67 -11.63 -0.44
CA GLY A 20 -5.65 -10.60 0.57
C GLY A 20 -4.31 -10.50 1.29
N TYR A 21 -4.30 -9.77 2.40
CA TYR A 21 -3.08 -9.48 3.13
C TYR A 21 -3.32 -9.32 4.64
N VAL A 22 -2.23 -9.37 5.42
CA VAL A 22 -2.19 -8.98 6.83
C VAL A 22 -1.18 -7.85 7.00
N LEU A 23 -1.58 -6.80 7.72
CA LEU A 23 -0.76 -5.64 8.08
C LEU A 23 -0.79 -5.44 9.60
N PRO A 24 0.27 -5.82 10.33
CA PRO A 24 0.35 -5.63 11.78
C PRO A 24 0.33 -4.14 12.19
N THR A 25 0.79 -3.25 11.31
CA THR A 25 0.79 -1.80 11.53
C THR A 25 0.54 -1.06 10.23
N ARG A 26 -0.05 0.13 10.33
CA ARG A 26 -0.17 1.11 9.24
C ARG A 26 0.72 2.35 9.47
N ARG A 27 1.60 2.29 10.47
CA ARG A 27 2.55 3.34 10.85
C ARG A 27 3.98 2.80 10.85
N VAL A 28 4.90 3.60 10.35
CA VAL A 28 6.33 3.26 10.26
C VAL A 28 7.16 4.54 10.29
N GLU A 29 8.35 4.50 10.87
CA GLU A 29 9.29 5.62 10.83
C GLU A 29 10.16 5.54 9.56
N PRO A 30 10.67 6.68 9.05
CA PRO A 30 11.72 6.67 8.03
C PRO A 30 12.89 5.78 8.46
N GLY A 31 13.40 4.95 7.55
CA GLY A 31 14.45 3.96 7.83
C GLY A 31 13.95 2.66 8.47
N GLY A 32 12.67 2.58 8.82
CA GLY A 32 12.03 1.36 9.30
C GLY A 32 11.61 0.40 8.17
N GLY A 33 10.78 -0.57 8.51
CA GLY A 33 10.19 -1.52 7.56
C GLY A 33 8.70 -1.75 7.85
N LEU A 34 7.91 -1.86 6.79
CA LEU A 34 6.49 -2.20 6.86
C LEU A 34 6.31 -3.73 6.78
N PRO A 35 6.03 -4.42 7.89
CA PRO A 35 5.75 -5.86 7.85
C PRO A 35 4.45 -6.12 7.09
N LEU A 36 4.50 -7.07 6.15
CA LEU A 36 3.41 -7.42 5.26
C LEU A 36 3.41 -8.93 5.05
N THR A 37 2.23 -9.52 5.12
CA THR A 37 1.99 -10.88 4.62
C THR A 37 0.97 -10.81 3.50
N LEU A 38 1.32 -11.29 2.31
CA LEU A 38 0.42 -11.46 1.16
C LEU A 38 -0.04 -12.91 1.08
N TYR A 39 -1.30 -13.14 0.70
CA TYR A 39 -1.85 -14.48 0.48
C TYR A 39 -2.15 -14.66 -1.00
N TRP A 40 -1.31 -15.46 -1.64
CA TRP A 40 -1.42 -15.78 -3.06
C TRP A 40 -2.18 -17.08 -3.26
N GLN A 41 -2.96 -17.17 -4.32
CA GLN A 41 -3.54 -18.42 -4.79
C GLN A 41 -3.08 -18.69 -6.23
N SER A 42 -2.55 -19.89 -6.45
CA SER A 42 -2.17 -20.31 -7.80
C SER A 42 -3.41 -20.62 -8.64
N LEU A 43 -3.51 -20.05 -9.84
CA LEU A 43 -4.56 -20.37 -10.83
C LEU A 43 -4.02 -21.17 -12.01
N ALA A 44 -2.71 -21.32 -12.11
CA ALA A 44 -2.04 -22.09 -13.15
C ALA A 44 -1.06 -23.10 -12.51
N PRO A 45 -0.91 -24.30 -13.08
CA PRO A 45 -0.08 -25.36 -12.48
C PRO A 45 1.43 -25.07 -12.51
N VAL A 46 1.89 -24.10 -13.29
CA VAL A 46 3.30 -23.71 -13.38
C VAL A 46 3.36 -22.19 -13.55
N LEU A 47 4.14 -21.53 -12.69
CA LEU A 47 4.37 -20.08 -12.69
C LEU A 47 5.88 -19.81 -12.77
N PRO A 48 6.53 -20.02 -13.94
CA PRO A 48 7.97 -19.83 -14.06
C PRO A 48 8.33 -18.34 -13.94
N ASP A 49 9.48 -18.08 -13.32
CA ASP A 49 10.09 -16.76 -13.14
C ASP A 49 9.11 -15.68 -12.67
N LEU A 50 8.20 -16.04 -11.77
CA LEU A 50 7.26 -15.13 -11.15
C LEU A 50 7.94 -14.35 -10.04
N HIS A 51 7.82 -13.02 -10.09
CA HIS A 51 8.34 -12.09 -9.10
C HIS A 51 7.22 -11.27 -8.47
N THR A 52 7.38 -10.95 -7.19
CA THR A 52 6.58 -9.97 -6.46
C THR A 52 7.36 -8.68 -6.32
N SER A 53 6.74 -7.58 -6.76
CA SER A 53 7.21 -6.23 -6.50
C SER A 53 6.24 -5.51 -5.57
N ALA A 54 6.77 -4.81 -4.58
CA ALA A 54 6.01 -3.97 -3.68
C ALA A 54 6.73 -2.62 -3.56
N VAL A 55 6.10 -1.54 -4.03
CA VAL A 55 6.70 -0.20 -4.06
C VAL A 55 5.87 0.76 -3.21
N LEU A 56 6.51 1.40 -2.24
CA LEU A 56 5.90 2.41 -1.37
C LEU A 56 6.02 3.79 -2.05
N LEU A 57 4.88 4.39 -2.38
CA LEU A 57 4.77 5.66 -3.08
C LEU A 57 4.12 6.72 -2.20
N ASP A 58 4.55 7.97 -2.32
CA ASP A 58 3.85 9.11 -1.73
C ASP A 58 2.64 9.55 -2.59
N ALA A 59 1.94 10.61 -2.18
CA ALA A 59 0.81 11.18 -2.92
C ALA A 59 1.19 11.73 -4.31
N LYS A 60 2.48 11.97 -4.59
CA LYS A 60 3.00 12.44 -5.87
C LYS A 60 3.53 11.29 -6.74
N GLN A 61 3.27 10.03 -6.36
CA GLN A 61 3.77 8.82 -7.02
C GLN A 61 5.31 8.69 -6.99
N GLN A 62 5.97 9.34 -6.03
CA GLN A 62 7.42 9.23 -5.85
C GLN A 62 7.74 8.01 -4.97
N PRO A 63 8.69 7.14 -5.37
CA PRO A 63 9.05 5.96 -4.60
C PRO A 63 9.95 6.28 -3.39
N TYR A 64 9.54 5.76 -2.24
CA TYR A 64 10.23 5.90 -0.96
C TYR A 64 10.55 4.57 -0.27
N GLY A 65 10.36 3.46 -0.98
CA GLY A 65 10.66 2.12 -0.49
C GLY A 65 10.27 1.09 -1.53
N SER A 66 11.01 0.00 -1.65
CA SER A 66 10.61 -1.10 -2.52
C SER A 66 11.22 -2.43 -2.09
N VAL A 67 10.54 -3.51 -2.48
CA VAL A 67 11.04 -4.87 -2.48
C VAL A 67 10.74 -5.49 -3.84
N ASP A 68 11.71 -6.23 -4.36
CA ASP A 68 11.58 -7.08 -5.54
C ASP A 68 12.18 -8.45 -5.21
N ARG A 69 11.39 -9.52 -5.35
CA ARG A 69 11.78 -10.85 -4.91
C ARG A 69 10.93 -11.96 -5.54
N TYR A 70 11.43 -13.18 -5.45
CA TYR A 70 10.59 -14.37 -5.62
C TYR A 70 9.54 -14.46 -4.50
N PRO A 71 8.26 -14.75 -4.83
CA PRO A 71 7.22 -14.98 -3.86
C PRO A 71 7.60 -16.12 -2.90
N SER A 72 7.20 -15.99 -1.63
CA SER A 72 7.41 -17.00 -0.56
C SER A 72 8.88 -17.35 -0.27
N GLY A 73 9.84 -16.60 -0.81
CA GLY A 73 11.27 -16.78 -0.55
C GLY A 73 11.79 -18.12 -1.07
N PHE A 74 11.83 -19.14 -0.22
CA PHE A 74 12.40 -20.46 -0.55
C PHE A 74 11.39 -21.43 -1.16
N TYR A 75 10.09 -21.14 -1.09
CA TYR A 75 9.06 -21.98 -1.70
C TYR A 75 8.67 -21.45 -3.08
N SER A 76 9.44 -21.89 -4.08
CA SER A 76 9.32 -21.41 -5.46
C SER A 76 7.91 -21.57 -6.04
N PRO A 77 7.38 -20.57 -6.77
CA PRO A 77 6.08 -20.64 -7.44
C PRO A 77 5.90 -21.81 -8.42
N ILE A 78 6.98 -22.39 -8.93
CA ILE A 78 6.90 -23.60 -9.78
C ILE A 78 6.39 -24.83 -9.02
N LEU A 79 6.47 -24.82 -7.68
CA LEU A 79 6.04 -25.90 -6.82
C LEU A 79 4.61 -25.73 -6.30
N TRP A 80 3.97 -24.60 -6.59
CA TRP A 80 2.61 -24.32 -6.10
C TRP A 80 1.62 -25.18 -6.88
N ALA A 81 0.88 -26.03 -6.16
CA ALA A 81 -0.19 -26.81 -6.76
C ALA A 81 -1.32 -25.89 -7.24
N LEU A 82 -2.09 -26.36 -8.22
CA LEU A 82 -3.28 -25.64 -8.69
C LEU A 82 -4.23 -25.37 -7.51
N ASN A 83 -4.69 -24.13 -7.37
CA ASN A 83 -5.51 -23.60 -6.28
C ASN A 83 -4.84 -23.57 -4.89
N GLU A 84 -3.55 -23.90 -4.79
CA GLU A 84 -2.81 -23.78 -3.53
C GLU A 84 -2.76 -22.34 -3.06
N VAL A 85 -2.91 -22.13 -1.76
CA VAL A 85 -2.80 -20.83 -1.11
C VAL A 85 -1.48 -20.74 -0.35
N VAL A 86 -0.66 -19.75 -0.72
CA VAL A 86 0.67 -19.53 -0.17
C VAL A 86 0.74 -18.19 0.55
N GLY A 87 1.10 -18.23 1.83
CA GLY A 87 1.39 -17.04 2.62
C GLY A 87 2.83 -16.57 2.39
N ASP A 88 2.99 -15.30 2.04
CA ASP A 88 4.28 -14.70 1.72
C ASP A 88 4.55 -13.49 2.64
N SER A 89 5.44 -13.68 3.62
CA SER A 89 5.74 -12.67 4.65
C SER A 89 7.09 -12.02 4.43
N PHE A 90 7.11 -10.69 4.42
CA PHE A 90 8.32 -9.87 4.27
C PHE A 90 8.10 -8.47 4.85
N ALA A 91 9.15 -7.64 4.84
CA ALA A 91 9.04 -6.23 5.21
C ALA A 91 9.44 -5.35 4.02
N VAL A 92 8.62 -4.34 3.71
CA VAL A 92 8.98 -3.32 2.71
C VAL A 92 9.81 -2.25 3.41
N PRO A 93 11.09 -2.05 3.02
CA PRO A 93 11.93 -1.04 3.64
C PRO A 93 11.42 0.35 3.30
N VAL A 94 11.47 1.25 4.27
CA VAL A 94 11.16 2.68 4.09
C VAL A 94 12.47 3.43 4.08
N ARG A 95 12.72 4.26 3.07
CA ARG A 95 13.94 5.06 2.99
C ARG A 95 14.06 5.97 4.21
N ALA A 96 15.28 6.16 4.68
CA ALA A 96 15.58 7.02 5.83
C ALA A 96 15.28 8.51 5.57
N ASP A 97 15.25 8.92 4.30
CA ASP A 97 14.93 10.28 3.87
C ASP A 97 13.46 10.45 3.45
N ALA A 98 12.60 9.46 3.71
CA ALA A 98 11.17 9.56 3.41
C ALA A 98 10.51 10.70 4.21
N PRO A 99 9.91 11.71 3.57
CA PRO A 99 9.22 12.78 4.28
C PRO A 99 8.04 12.26 5.10
N PRO A 100 7.75 12.84 6.28
CA PRO A 100 6.56 12.48 7.04
C PRO A 100 5.29 12.72 6.22
N GLY A 101 4.41 11.73 6.11
CA GLY A 101 3.31 11.83 5.16
C GLY A 101 2.45 10.57 5.04
N VAL A 102 1.52 10.62 4.09
CA VAL A 102 0.65 9.49 3.72
C VAL A 102 1.21 8.84 2.46
N TYR A 103 1.30 7.51 2.51
CA TYR A 103 1.89 6.67 1.47
C TYR A 103 0.95 5.52 1.10
N PHE A 104 1.16 4.96 -0.08
CA PHE A 104 0.43 3.81 -0.60
C PHE A 104 1.43 2.79 -1.12
N LEU A 105 1.15 1.51 -0.88
CA LEU A 105 1.95 0.40 -1.38
C LEU A 105 1.33 -0.15 -2.64
N HIS A 106 2.09 -0.14 -3.73
CA HIS A 106 1.69 -0.74 -5.00
C HIS A 106 2.31 -2.13 -5.06
N VAL A 107 1.47 -3.16 -5.08
CA VAL A 107 1.87 -4.57 -5.16
C VAL A 107 1.56 -5.11 -6.53
N SER A 108 2.56 -5.60 -7.25
CA SER A 108 2.44 -6.18 -8.58
C SER A 108 3.13 -7.53 -8.67
N GLN A 109 2.72 -8.29 -9.69
CA GLN A 109 3.39 -9.51 -10.12
C GLN A 109 3.93 -9.30 -11.53
N TYR A 110 5.10 -9.86 -11.82
CA TYR A 110 5.65 -9.88 -13.17
C TYR A 110 6.38 -11.18 -13.44
N GLN A 111 6.60 -11.48 -14.72
CA GLN A 111 7.44 -12.58 -15.17
C GLN A 111 8.67 -12.04 -15.87
N SER A 112 9.81 -12.70 -15.77
CA SER A 112 10.96 -12.40 -16.61
C SER A 112 10.87 -13.21 -17.91
N VAL A 113 10.69 -12.54 -19.04
CA VAL A 113 10.62 -13.17 -20.37
C VAL A 113 11.77 -12.63 -21.21
N ASN A 114 12.68 -13.51 -21.65
CA ASN A 114 13.91 -13.11 -22.35
C ASN A 114 14.71 -12.06 -21.56
N GLU A 115 14.84 -12.25 -20.24
CA GLU A 115 15.54 -11.34 -19.32
C GLU A 115 14.89 -9.95 -19.19
N GLN A 116 13.65 -9.78 -19.65
CA GLN A 116 12.91 -8.53 -19.52
C GLN A 116 11.69 -8.71 -18.60
N PRO A 117 11.47 -7.79 -17.65
CA PRO A 117 10.30 -7.86 -16.78
C PRO A 117 9.02 -7.53 -17.56
N GLN A 118 8.08 -8.46 -17.53
CA GLN A 118 6.74 -8.32 -18.11
C GLN A 118 5.70 -8.35 -17.00
N SER A 119 5.15 -7.18 -16.66
CA SER A 119 4.10 -7.06 -15.65
C SER A 119 2.85 -7.86 -16.04
N LEU A 120 2.30 -8.57 -15.06
CA LEU A 120 1.01 -9.24 -15.21
C LEU A 120 -0.11 -8.21 -15.05
N LYS A 121 -0.97 -8.11 -16.07
CA LYS A 121 -2.16 -7.24 -16.02
C LYS A 121 -3.20 -7.80 -15.06
N LEU A 122 -3.94 -6.92 -14.40
CA LEU A 122 -5.12 -7.31 -13.64
C LEU A 122 -6.25 -7.71 -14.58
N ILE A 123 -7.09 -8.65 -14.13
CA ILE A 123 -8.29 -9.09 -14.83
C ILE A 123 -9.52 -8.53 -14.09
N GLU A 124 -10.34 -7.75 -14.79
CA GLU A 124 -11.65 -7.30 -14.30
C GLU A 124 -12.75 -7.80 -15.25
N VAL A 125 -13.80 -8.42 -14.71
CA VAL A 125 -14.92 -8.96 -15.50
C VAL A 125 -14.44 -9.86 -16.66
N GLY A 126 -13.38 -10.64 -16.40
CA GLY A 126 -12.79 -11.57 -17.37
C GLY A 126 -11.91 -10.94 -18.45
N GLN A 127 -11.66 -9.63 -18.40
CA GLN A 127 -10.83 -8.91 -19.37
C GLN A 127 -9.59 -8.30 -18.70
N PRO A 128 -8.40 -8.33 -19.35
CA PRO A 128 -7.25 -7.58 -18.87
C PRO A 128 -7.51 -6.07 -18.87
N VAL A 129 -7.13 -5.41 -17.78
CA VAL A 129 -7.15 -3.94 -17.66
C VAL A 129 -5.72 -3.38 -17.70
N GLU A 130 -5.59 -2.06 -17.85
CA GLU A 130 -4.26 -1.40 -17.86
C GLU A 130 -3.57 -1.42 -16.50
N ALA A 131 -4.34 -1.57 -15.41
CA ALA A 131 -3.78 -1.71 -14.08
C ALA A 131 -2.99 -3.03 -13.95
N SER A 132 -1.79 -2.95 -13.40
CA SER A 132 -0.89 -4.11 -13.15
C SER A 132 -0.43 -4.18 -11.69
N ALA A 133 -1.04 -3.38 -10.82
CA ALA A 133 -0.72 -3.35 -9.40
C ALA A 133 -1.99 -3.14 -8.56
N VAL A 134 -2.04 -3.79 -7.41
CA VAL A 134 -3.00 -3.54 -6.34
C VAL A 134 -2.46 -2.45 -5.43
N VAL A 135 -3.29 -1.47 -5.10
CA VAL A 135 -2.94 -0.40 -4.16
C VAL A 135 -3.42 -0.75 -2.76
N ILE A 136 -2.48 -0.85 -1.82
CA ILE A 136 -2.73 -1.09 -0.39
C ILE A 136 -2.38 0.17 0.38
N GLY A 137 -3.26 0.61 1.28
CA GLY A 137 -3.01 1.79 2.09
C GLY A 137 -4.28 2.37 2.69
N PRO A 138 -4.22 3.62 3.21
CA PRO A 138 -2.99 4.41 3.38
C PRO A 138 -2.07 3.86 4.49
N PHE A 139 -0.78 4.23 4.39
CA PHE A 139 0.25 4.09 5.41
C PHE A 139 0.71 5.48 5.87
N LYS A 140 1.01 5.61 7.15
CA LYS A 140 1.57 6.84 7.72
C LYS A 140 3.07 6.61 7.95
N VAL A 141 3.89 7.36 7.23
CA VAL A 141 5.35 7.40 7.46
C VAL A 141 5.67 8.60 8.33
N GLY A 142 6.42 8.35 9.40
CA GLY A 142 6.86 9.36 10.36
C GLY A 142 5.73 10.10 11.07
N GLY A 143 6.11 11.21 11.69
CA GLY A 143 5.23 12.08 12.46
C GLY A 143 4.24 12.89 11.61
N PRO A 144 3.52 13.83 12.24
CA PRO A 144 2.69 14.79 11.53
C PRO A 144 3.49 15.53 10.43
N PRO A 145 2.89 15.86 9.27
CA PRO A 145 3.60 16.61 8.25
C PRO A 145 4.08 17.96 8.81
N PRO A 146 5.31 18.39 8.49
CA PRO A 146 5.80 19.72 8.87
C PRO A 146 4.85 20.82 8.36
N GLY A 147 4.58 21.83 9.19
CA GLY A 147 3.76 23.00 8.81
C GLY A 147 2.24 22.81 8.84
N VAL A 148 1.74 21.59 9.06
CA VAL A 148 0.29 21.32 9.22
C VAL A 148 -0.11 21.17 10.69
N THR A 149 0.87 20.97 11.57
CA THR A 149 0.63 20.78 13.01
C THR A 149 0.89 22.07 13.75
N LEU A 150 -0.14 22.61 14.37
CA LEU A 150 -0.03 23.70 15.33
C LEU A 150 0.37 23.11 16.68
N ALA A 151 1.40 23.67 17.32
CA ALA A 151 1.73 23.31 18.70
C ALA A 151 0.58 23.66 19.66
N GLU A 152 -0.14 24.74 19.35
CA GLU A 152 -1.32 25.20 20.06
C GLU A 152 -2.25 25.88 19.05
N ALA A 153 -3.54 25.53 19.05
CA ALA A 153 -4.52 26.10 18.14
C ALA A 153 -5.43 27.06 18.91
N ALA A 154 -5.38 28.35 18.56
CA ALA A 154 -6.19 29.41 19.16
C ALA A 154 -7.04 30.11 18.07
N PRO A 155 -8.12 29.46 17.59
CA PRO A 155 -8.97 30.04 16.55
C PRO A 155 -9.64 31.34 17.04
N GLN A 156 -9.77 32.32 16.15
CA GLN A 156 -10.41 33.61 16.42
C GLN A 156 -11.86 33.45 16.88
N ILE A 157 -12.57 32.49 16.29
CA ILE A 157 -13.96 32.18 16.64
C ILE A 157 -13.99 30.74 17.19
N PRO A 158 -13.98 30.54 18.52
CA PRO A 158 -14.03 29.22 19.13
C PRO A 158 -15.41 28.58 18.96
N LEU A 159 -15.44 27.29 18.68
CA LEU A 159 -16.66 26.50 18.47
C LEU A 159 -16.72 25.25 19.37
N ASN A 160 -15.58 24.58 19.61
CA ASN A 160 -15.47 23.35 20.40
C ASN A 160 -16.51 22.27 20.05
N GLN A 161 -16.77 22.07 18.76
CA GLN A 161 -17.75 21.10 18.29
C GLN A 161 -17.11 19.72 18.10
N SER A 162 -17.60 18.71 18.82
CA SER A 162 -17.15 17.33 18.62
C SER A 162 -17.91 16.65 17.47
N PHE A 163 -17.16 15.87 16.68
CA PHE A 163 -17.65 15.01 15.61
C PHE A 163 -17.34 13.55 15.98
N GLY A 164 -18.29 12.93 16.67
CA GLY A 164 -18.07 11.63 17.31
C GLY A 164 -17.00 11.70 18.40
N ALA A 165 -16.32 10.58 18.65
CA ALA A 165 -15.35 10.47 19.74
C ALA A 165 -13.90 10.81 19.33
N GLN A 166 -13.63 11.06 18.05
CA GLN A 166 -12.25 11.11 17.53
C GLN A 166 -11.81 12.50 17.06
N ILE A 167 -12.73 13.41 16.77
CA ILE A 167 -12.43 14.69 16.16
C ILE A 167 -13.20 15.79 16.90
N THR A 168 -12.52 16.89 17.25
CA THR A 168 -13.14 18.12 17.76
C THR A 168 -12.68 19.30 16.93
N LEU A 169 -13.63 20.07 16.42
CA LEU A 169 -13.41 21.35 15.78
C LEU A 169 -13.31 22.43 16.86
N LEU A 170 -12.11 22.90 17.13
CA LEU A 170 -11.84 23.91 18.15
C LEU A 170 -12.45 25.28 17.78
N GLY A 171 -12.47 25.65 16.50
CA GLY A 171 -12.99 26.92 16.00
C GLY A 171 -12.52 27.22 14.57
N TYR A 172 -12.72 28.44 14.09
CA TYR A 172 -12.31 28.90 12.77
C TYR A 172 -11.88 30.37 12.76
N ASP A 173 -11.09 30.75 11.75
CA ASP A 173 -10.70 32.13 11.47
C ASP A 173 -11.49 32.65 10.26
N ARG A 174 -11.84 33.94 10.26
CA ARG A 174 -12.51 34.58 9.11
C ARG A 174 -11.51 35.54 8.45
N ALA A 175 -11.17 35.30 7.19
CA ALA A 175 -10.52 36.34 6.39
C ALA A 175 -11.55 37.46 6.15
N ILE A 176 -11.23 38.69 6.53
CA ILE A 176 -12.02 39.86 6.15
C ILE A 176 -11.40 40.34 4.84
N ASP A 177 -12.15 40.26 3.74
CA ASP A 177 -11.79 40.99 2.53
C ASP A 177 -12.07 42.48 2.79
N GLU A 178 -11.02 43.30 2.86
CA GLU A 178 -11.16 44.75 2.75
C GLU A 178 -11.65 45.07 1.33
N VAL A 179 -12.96 45.23 1.17
CA VAL A 179 -13.51 45.91 0.00
C VAL A 179 -13.19 47.38 0.19
N GLY A 180 -12.09 47.83 -0.43
CA GLY A 180 -11.75 49.25 -0.53
C GLY A 180 -12.79 49.99 -1.35
N GLU A 181 -13.31 51.10 -0.80
CA GLU A 181 -14.06 52.13 -1.52
C GLU A 181 -13.16 52.95 -2.44
#